data_AF-A0A2E4B6U9-F1
#
_entry.id   AF-A0A2E4B6U9-F1
#
_cell.length_a   1.000
_cell.length_b   1.000
_cell.length_c   1.000
_cell.angle_alpha   90.00
_cell.angle_beta   90.00
_cell.angle_gamma   90.00
#
_symmetry.space_group_name_H-M   'P 1'
#
loop_
_entity.id
_entity.type
_entity.pdbx_description
1 polymer ?
#
loop_
_entity_poly.entity_id
_entity_poly.type
_entity_poly.pdbx_seq_one_letter_code
_entity_poly.pdbx_strand_id
1 'polypeptide(L)'
;MGRRRRKAAKAEAPAAPPLPDLPPLPAPGMPSQAPLPAPPALPELPAAPAPAALPDPPAPFPPADAPEAPAAPATESDAYSEMWAKRTEKPLQQVYGHIDRLTSKEAGSLLDRYADRFGHELDREIIVLRKQMHDDRLAEVRDAPTVELLDAEMVADSPQVDRLTVVENRLRELKPQYEAAKASGDAATLDTLRPELRTLMEERRTLRGTPTAAVAAPVAVPVAAPVAGDEFPDFVNIVDHLLGTDLPEASVNAFLESPDFGLYERVGRNPSGANHDDRSAFFAMVDVLLGDMPDDAINAFVGGPNFALYSRIGETYS
;
A
#
# COMPACT_ATOMS: atom_id res chain seq x y z
N MET A 1 31.75 -68.86 32.71
CA MET A 1 31.65 -67.67 31.84
C MET A 1 31.35 -66.46 32.72
N GLY A 2 32.36 -65.67 33.08
CA GLY A 2 32.16 -64.49 33.91
C GLY A 2 33.23 -63.45 33.61
N ARG A 3 32.80 -62.20 33.41
CA ARG A 3 33.52 -60.91 33.58
C ARG A 3 32.59 -59.82 33.01
N ARG A 4 31.93 -59.05 33.87
CA ARG A 4 32.38 -57.80 34.52
C ARG A 4 32.40 -56.61 33.55
N ARG A 5 31.43 -55.71 33.76
CA ARG A 5 31.43 -54.31 33.27
C ARG A 5 32.76 -53.65 33.60
N ARG A 6 33.39 -53.00 32.62
CA ARG A 6 34.54 -52.11 32.83
C ARG A 6 34.19 -50.69 32.41
N LYS A 7 34.49 -49.82 33.38
CA LYS A 7 34.63 -48.37 33.34
C LYS A 7 35.82 -47.98 32.45
N ALA A 8 35.65 -46.96 31.61
CA ALA A 8 36.71 -46.19 30.96
C ALA A 8 36.30 -44.72 31.14
N ALA A 9 36.97 -43.94 32.01
CA ALA A 9 38.28 -43.32 31.84
C ALA A 9 38.20 -42.10 30.91
N LYS A 10 38.27 -40.94 31.58
CA LYS A 10 38.40 -39.57 31.07
C LYS A 10 39.63 -39.50 30.16
N ALA A 11 39.46 -39.01 28.93
CA ALA A 11 40.56 -38.76 28.01
C ALA A 11 40.61 -37.27 27.65
N GLU A 12 41.83 -36.77 27.75
CA GLU A 12 42.34 -35.41 27.61
C GLU A 12 42.15 -34.87 26.18
N ALA A 13 41.84 -33.58 26.05
CA ALA A 13 41.76 -32.87 24.77
C ALA A 13 43.16 -32.43 24.32
N PRO A 14 43.58 -32.67 23.07
CA PRO A 14 44.82 -32.12 22.53
C PRO A 14 44.64 -30.66 22.06
N ALA A 15 45.64 -29.83 22.38
CA ALA A 15 45.71 -28.40 22.12
C ALA A 15 45.85 -28.03 20.63
N ALA A 16 45.30 -26.87 20.25
CA ALA A 16 45.35 -26.29 18.91
C ALA A 16 46.70 -25.61 18.62
N PRO A 17 47.18 -25.60 17.35
CA PRO A 17 48.44 -24.98 16.95
C PRO A 17 48.35 -23.43 16.87
N PRO A 18 49.47 -22.70 17.04
CA PRO A 18 49.49 -21.23 17.07
C PRO A 18 49.41 -20.60 15.68
N LEU A 19 48.70 -19.47 15.58
CA LEU A 19 48.55 -18.65 14.37
C LEU A 19 49.78 -17.72 14.17
N PRO A 20 50.19 -17.45 12.92
CA PRO A 20 51.31 -16.55 12.62
C PRO A 20 50.94 -15.05 12.69
N ASP A 21 51.89 -14.25 13.18
CA ASP A 21 51.87 -12.77 13.27
C ASP A 21 51.73 -12.10 11.89
N LEU A 22 50.78 -11.16 11.77
CA LEU A 22 50.63 -10.25 10.63
C LEU A 22 51.09 -8.82 11.03
N PRO A 23 51.79 -8.08 10.15
CA PRO A 23 52.29 -6.74 10.43
C PRO A 23 51.15 -5.68 10.47
N PRO A 24 51.32 -4.56 11.21
CA PRO A 24 50.28 -3.55 11.38
C PRO A 24 50.07 -2.70 10.12
N LEU A 25 48.80 -2.44 9.80
CA LEU A 25 48.35 -1.54 8.73
C LEU A 25 48.62 -0.06 9.11
N PRO A 26 48.95 0.80 8.14
CA PRO A 26 49.19 2.23 8.38
C PRO A 26 47.88 2.98 8.66
N ALA A 27 47.90 3.85 9.65
CA ALA A 27 46.76 4.70 10.01
C ALA A 27 46.46 5.72 8.89
N PRO A 28 45.20 5.89 8.45
CA PRO A 28 44.82 7.01 7.59
C PRO A 28 44.86 8.31 8.39
N GLY A 29 45.60 9.30 7.87
CA GLY A 29 45.75 10.62 8.47
C GLY A 29 44.44 11.38 8.53
N MET A 30 44.10 11.93 9.69
CA MET A 30 43.01 12.88 9.85
C MET A 30 43.42 14.23 9.23
N PRO A 31 42.62 14.84 8.33
CA PRO A 31 42.79 16.25 8.03
C PRO A 31 42.45 17.10 9.26
N SER A 32 43.31 18.07 9.54
CA SER A 32 43.14 19.07 10.61
C SER A 32 41.80 19.79 10.47
N GLN A 33 41.00 19.79 11.54
CA GLN A 33 39.82 20.65 11.62
C GLN A 33 40.27 22.12 11.67
N ALA A 34 39.84 22.90 10.68
CA ALA A 34 39.84 24.36 10.81
C ALA A 34 38.85 24.75 11.94
N PRO A 35 39.15 25.78 12.76
CA PRO A 35 38.23 26.19 13.81
C PRO A 35 36.97 26.77 13.17
N LEU A 36 35.82 26.14 13.45
CA LEU A 36 34.51 26.69 13.10
C LEU A 36 34.30 28.03 13.83
N PRO A 37 33.71 29.05 13.16
CA PRO A 37 33.31 30.28 13.83
C PRO A 37 32.21 29.97 14.85
N ALA A 38 32.31 30.58 16.03
CA ALA A 38 31.33 30.42 17.10
C ALA A 38 29.93 30.88 16.62
N PRO A 39 28.86 30.10 16.86
CA PRO A 39 27.51 30.53 16.54
C PRO A 39 27.13 31.77 17.38
N PRO A 40 26.28 32.67 16.86
CA PRO A 40 25.75 33.78 17.64
C PRO A 40 24.96 33.24 18.83
N ALA A 41 25.17 33.84 20.00
CA ALA A 41 24.42 33.51 21.21
C ALA A 41 22.91 33.71 20.98
N LEU A 42 22.14 32.64 21.13
CA LEU A 42 20.69 32.71 21.15
C LEU A 42 20.23 33.49 22.40
N PRO A 43 19.12 34.25 22.32
CA PRO A 43 18.51 34.86 23.50
C PRO A 43 18.12 33.77 24.51
N GLU A 44 18.48 33.96 25.78
CA GLU A 44 18.05 33.10 26.88
C GLU A 44 16.52 33.10 26.98
N LEU A 45 15.89 31.95 26.72
CA LEU A 45 14.50 31.70 27.06
C LEU A 45 14.37 31.61 28.59
N PRO A 46 13.32 32.21 29.20
CA PRO A 46 13.10 32.11 30.64
C PRO A 46 12.89 30.64 31.04
N ALA A 47 13.57 30.24 32.11
CA ALA A 47 13.48 28.90 32.68
C ALA A 47 12.01 28.55 32.99
N ALA A 48 11.54 27.41 32.47
CA ALA A 48 10.28 26.83 32.87
C ALA A 48 10.31 26.51 34.39
N PRO A 49 9.26 26.82 35.16
CA PRO A 49 9.21 26.48 36.58
C PRO A 49 9.23 24.95 36.73
N ALA A 50 10.11 24.47 37.60
CA ALA A 50 10.21 23.06 37.95
C ALA A 50 8.87 22.51 38.47
N PRO A 51 8.49 21.25 38.13
CA PRO A 51 7.33 20.62 38.72
C PRO A 51 7.52 20.52 40.23
N ALA A 52 6.53 20.99 40.99
CA ALA A 52 6.51 20.97 42.44
C ALA A 52 6.67 19.53 42.96
N ALA A 53 7.49 19.38 43.99
CA ALA A 53 7.69 18.12 44.71
C ALA A 53 6.36 17.58 45.26
N LEU A 54 6.14 16.28 45.10
CA LEU A 54 5.03 15.56 45.72
C LEU A 54 5.09 15.72 47.25
N PRO A 55 3.96 15.91 47.94
CA PRO A 55 3.95 15.94 49.41
C PRO A 55 4.23 14.55 49.98
N ASP A 56 5.07 14.52 51.02
CA ASP A 56 5.40 13.33 51.82
C ASP A 56 4.14 12.64 52.39
N PRO A 57 4.15 11.30 52.55
CA PRO A 57 3.06 10.59 53.21
C PRO A 57 2.96 11.01 54.69
N PRO A 58 1.74 11.18 55.24
CA PRO A 58 1.58 11.53 56.65
C PRO A 58 2.05 10.39 57.55
N ALA A 59 2.72 10.77 58.64
CA ALA A 59 3.23 9.88 59.68
C ALA A 59 2.12 9.00 60.31
N PRO A 60 2.44 7.81 60.84
CA PRO A 60 1.48 6.93 61.47
C PRO A 60 0.89 7.58 62.74
N PHE A 61 -0.43 7.64 62.81
CA PHE A 61 -1.17 8.06 63.99
C PHE A 61 -0.96 7.05 65.15
N PRO A 62 -0.93 7.51 66.41
CA PRO A 62 -0.83 6.63 67.58
C PRO A 62 -2.07 5.73 67.73
N PRO A 63 -1.94 4.54 68.36
CA PRO A 63 -3.07 3.64 68.52
C PRO A 63 -4.06 4.24 69.53
N ALA A 64 -5.19 4.74 69.02
CA ALA A 64 -6.34 5.07 69.85
C ALA A 64 -7.11 3.79 70.16
N ASP A 65 -7.42 3.64 71.44
CA ASP A 65 -8.16 2.54 72.06
C ASP A 65 -9.33 1.99 71.23
N ALA A 66 -9.40 0.66 71.16
CA ALA A 66 -10.53 -0.06 70.60
C ALA A 66 -11.80 0.19 71.43
N PRO A 67 -12.91 0.61 70.81
CA PRO A 67 -14.23 0.31 71.32
C PRO A 67 -14.76 -0.96 70.65
N GLU A 68 -15.30 -1.81 71.51
CA GLU A 68 -16.05 -3.02 71.23
C GLU A 68 -17.13 -2.83 70.15
N ALA A 69 -17.26 -3.85 69.29
CA ALA A 69 -18.13 -3.84 68.12
C ALA A 69 -19.63 -3.70 68.45
N PRO A 70 -20.37 -2.90 67.66
CA PRO A 70 -21.73 -3.24 67.29
C PRO A 70 -21.76 -3.85 65.89
N ALA A 71 -22.44 -4.98 65.75
CA ALA A 71 -22.66 -5.66 64.47
C ALA A 71 -23.22 -4.69 63.41
N ALA A 72 -22.46 -4.49 62.33
CA ALA A 72 -22.86 -3.67 61.18
C ALA A 72 -23.71 -4.50 60.19
N PRO A 73 -24.71 -3.89 59.51
CA PRO A 73 -25.48 -4.54 58.46
C PRO A 73 -24.58 -4.84 57.26
N ALA A 74 -24.76 -6.03 56.66
CA ALA A 74 -24.07 -6.44 55.46
C ALA A 74 -24.52 -5.61 54.25
N THR A 75 -23.80 -4.55 53.82
CA THR A 75 -24.18 -3.82 52.59
C THR A 75 -23.08 -3.11 51.77
N GLU A 76 -21.77 -3.40 51.92
CA GLU A 76 -20.76 -2.90 50.93
C GLU A 76 -19.79 -3.98 50.45
N SER A 77 -19.34 -4.87 51.34
CA SER A 77 -18.50 -6.01 50.95
C SER A 77 -19.24 -7.03 50.08
N ASP A 78 -20.53 -7.24 50.34
CA ASP A 78 -21.38 -8.11 49.52
C ASP A 78 -21.68 -7.46 48.17
N ALA A 79 -21.91 -6.14 48.10
CA ALA A 79 -22.07 -5.44 46.83
C ALA A 79 -20.80 -5.50 45.97
N TYR A 80 -19.62 -5.36 46.59
CA TYR A 80 -18.34 -5.52 45.90
C TYR A 80 -18.10 -6.97 45.48
N SER A 81 -18.40 -7.95 46.34
CA SER A 81 -18.34 -9.39 46.05
C SER A 81 -19.27 -9.80 44.91
N GLU A 82 -20.51 -9.31 44.91
CA GLU A 82 -21.52 -9.57 43.87
C GLU A 82 -21.09 -9.02 42.49
N MET A 83 -20.32 -7.93 42.46
CA MET A 83 -19.73 -7.41 41.21
C MET A 83 -18.67 -8.34 40.60
N TRP A 84 -18.08 -9.25 41.38
CA TRP A 84 -17.12 -10.26 40.91
C TRP A 84 -17.72 -11.67 40.81
N ALA A 85 -18.76 -11.97 41.58
CA ALA A 85 -19.46 -13.25 41.55
C ALA A 85 -20.09 -13.56 40.17
N LYS A 86 -20.41 -12.52 39.39
CA LYS A 86 -20.95 -12.65 38.02
C LYS A 86 -19.89 -12.84 36.93
N ARG A 87 -18.58 -12.90 37.23
CA ARG A 87 -17.56 -12.82 36.17
C ARG A 87 -17.42 -14.07 35.31
N THR A 88 -17.71 -15.28 35.79
CA THR A 88 -17.75 -16.47 34.91
C THR A 88 -18.57 -17.62 35.54
N GLU A 89 -19.69 -18.01 34.93
CA GLU A 89 -20.39 -19.28 35.26
C GLU A 89 -19.63 -20.52 34.75
N LYS A 90 -18.58 -20.31 33.97
CA LYS A 90 -17.74 -21.37 33.39
C LYS A 90 -16.74 -21.87 34.44
N PRO A 91 -16.51 -23.20 34.54
CA PRO A 91 -15.55 -23.76 35.47
C PRO A 91 -14.15 -23.19 35.24
N LEU A 92 -13.40 -22.97 36.31
CA LEU A 92 -12.08 -22.32 36.29
C LEU A 92 -11.08 -22.97 35.31
N GLN A 93 -11.15 -24.29 35.14
CA GLN A 93 -10.33 -25.03 34.16
C GLN A 93 -10.62 -24.61 32.71
N GLN A 94 -11.88 -24.32 32.38
CA GLN A 94 -12.27 -23.85 31.06
C GLN A 94 -11.77 -22.42 30.82
N VAL A 95 -11.76 -21.57 31.85
CA VAL A 95 -11.18 -20.22 31.78
C VAL A 95 -9.67 -20.28 31.51
N TYR A 96 -8.94 -21.13 32.22
CA TYR A 96 -7.50 -21.30 31.97
C TYR A 96 -7.19 -21.87 30.58
N GLY A 97 -7.98 -22.84 30.10
CA GLY A 97 -7.84 -23.35 28.73
C GLY A 97 -8.17 -22.30 27.67
N HIS A 98 -9.18 -21.46 27.90
CA HIS A 98 -9.50 -20.34 27.01
C HIS A 98 -8.38 -19.32 26.94
N ILE A 99 -7.85 -18.93 28.10
CA ILE A 99 -6.74 -17.97 28.20
C ILE A 99 -5.49 -18.52 27.49
N ASP A 100 -5.20 -19.82 27.65
CA ASP A 100 -4.07 -20.46 26.99
C ASP A 100 -4.22 -20.47 25.46
N ARG A 101 -5.43 -20.76 24.94
CA ARG A 101 -5.72 -20.70 23.49
C ARG A 101 -5.65 -19.28 22.92
N LEU A 102 -6.16 -18.29 23.66
CA LEU A 102 -6.06 -16.88 23.29
C LEU A 102 -4.61 -16.40 23.26
N THR A 103 -3.75 -16.90 24.16
CA THR A 103 -2.35 -16.49 24.26
C THR A 103 -1.42 -17.24 23.31
N SER A 104 -1.72 -18.50 22.97
CA SER A 104 -0.81 -19.39 22.24
C SER A 104 -0.79 -19.20 20.72
N LYS A 105 -1.56 -18.25 20.15
CA LYS A 105 -1.77 -18.06 18.69
C LYS A 105 -2.32 -19.29 17.94
N GLU A 106 -2.49 -20.44 18.59
CA GLU A 106 -3.20 -21.64 18.12
C GLU A 106 -4.73 -21.47 18.24
N ALA A 107 -5.20 -20.23 18.25
CA ALA A 107 -6.62 -19.94 18.18
C ALA A 107 -7.03 -20.11 16.71
N GLY A 108 -7.99 -21.00 16.42
CA GLY A 108 -8.39 -21.40 15.08
C GLY A 108 -8.89 -20.27 14.15
N SER A 109 -9.85 -20.58 13.29
CA SER A 109 -10.46 -19.58 12.40
C SER A 109 -10.91 -18.33 13.18
N LEU A 110 -10.88 -17.16 12.56
CA LEU A 110 -11.39 -15.91 13.15
C LEU A 110 -12.79 -16.11 13.76
N LEU A 111 -13.65 -16.90 13.10
CA LEU A 111 -14.99 -17.25 13.57
C LEU A 111 -14.98 -18.02 14.91
N ASP A 112 -14.01 -18.91 15.11
CA ASP A 112 -13.84 -19.69 16.33
C ASP A 112 -13.46 -18.78 17.51
N ARG A 113 -12.60 -17.79 17.26
CA ARG A 113 -12.22 -16.76 18.25
C ARG A 113 -13.40 -15.86 18.63
N TYR A 114 -14.24 -15.51 17.66
CA TYR A 114 -15.45 -14.71 17.90
C TYR A 114 -16.49 -15.51 18.67
N ALA A 115 -16.72 -16.77 18.31
CA ALA A 115 -17.62 -17.68 19.03
C ALA A 115 -17.20 -17.88 20.49
N ASP A 116 -15.90 -17.97 20.75
CA ASP A 116 -15.35 -18.19 22.09
C ASP A 116 -15.51 -16.98 23.04
N ARG A 117 -15.52 -15.75 22.50
CA ARG A 117 -15.64 -14.50 23.28
C ARG A 117 -17.07 -13.97 23.36
N PHE A 118 -17.85 -14.12 22.30
CA PHE A 118 -19.18 -13.51 22.18
C PHE A 118 -20.31 -14.53 22.05
N GLY A 119 -19.99 -15.82 21.86
CA GLY A 119 -20.98 -16.85 21.52
C GLY A 119 -21.35 -16.83 20.03
N HIS A 120 -22.15 -17.80 19.59
CA HIS A 120 -22.59 -17.91 18.19
C HIS A 120 -23.77 -16.99 17.83
N GLU A 121 -24.35 -16.28 18.81
CA GLU A 121 -25.53 -15.41 18.59
C GLU A 121 -25.14 -14.14 17.82
N LEU A 122 -24.07 -13.47 18.25
CA LEU A 122 -23.55 -12.27 17.58
C LEU A 122 -23.11 -12.55 16.14
N ASP A 123 -22.45 -13.69 15.90
CA ASP A 123 -22.03 -14.10 14.56
C ASP A 123 -23.23 -14.37 13.64
N ARG A 124 -24.28 -15.03 14.16
CA ARG A 124 -25.54 -15.24 13.42
C ARG A 124 -26.24 -13.93 13.10
N GLU A 125 -26.33 -13.00 14.05
CA GLU A 125 -26.95 -11.69 13.85
C GLU A 125 -26.15 -10.83 12.85
N ILE A 126 -24.82 -10.83 12.93
CA ILE A 126 -23.96 -10.11 11.98
C ILE A 126 -24.11 -10.67 10.56
N ILE A 127 -24.17 -11.99 10.40
CA ILE A 127 -24.38 -12.62 9.08
C ILE A 127 -25.75 -12.24 8.52
N VAL A 128 -26.80 -12.27 9.35
CA VAL A 128 -28.16 -11.88 8.91
C VAL A 128 -28.21 -10.41 8.54
N LEU A 129 -27.65 -9.52 9.37
CA LEU A 129 -27.62 -8.07 9.09
C LEU A 129 -26.78 -7.76 7.85
N ARG A 130 -25.61 -8.38 7.69
CA ARG A 130 -24.77 -8.19 6.50
C ARG A 130 -25.45 -8.72 5.23
N LYS A 131 -26.14 -9.84 5.34
CA LYS A 131 -26.94 -10.39 4.25
C LYS A 131 -28.10 -9.46 3.90
N GLN A 132 -28.84 -8.97 4.89
CA GLN A 132 -29.91 -7.99 4.69
C GLN A 132 -29.39 -6.72 4.03
N MET A 133 -28.28 -6.13 4.52
CA MET A 133 -27.66 -4.95 3.89
C MET A 133 -27.25 -5.20 2.43
N HIS A 134 -26.76 -6.40 2.12
CA HIS A 134 -26.41 -6.77 0.75
C HIS A 134 -27.66 -6.94 -0.13
N ASP A 135 -28.68 -7.59 0.39
CA ASP A 135 -29.96 -7.80 -0.29
C ASP A 135 -30.70 -6.46 -0.52
N ASP A 136 -30.67 -5.55 0.45
CA ASP A 136 -31.23 -4.19 0.37
C ASP A 136 -30.50 -3.36 -0.69
N ARG A 137 -29.17 -3.40 -0.71
CA ARG A 137 -28.36 -2.72 -1.74
C ARG A 137 -28.65 -3.28 -3.13
N LEU A 138 -28.82 -4.60 -3.24
CA LEU A 138 -29.16 -5.23 -4.52
C LEU A 138 -30.59 -4.85 -4.95
N ALA A 139 -31.53 -4.77 -4.01
CA ALA A 139 -32.89 -4.33 -4.26
C ALA A 139 -32.91 -2.86 -4.70
N GLU A 140 -32.14 -1.97 -4.07
CA GLU A 140 -31.99 -0.57 -4.48
C GLU A 140 -31.45 -0.45 -5.90
N VAL A 141 -30.43 -1.23 -6.26
CA VAL A 141 -29.90 -1.24 -7.63
C VAL A 141 -30.91 -1.80 -8.64
N ARG A 142 -31.70 -2.81 -8.26
CA ARG A 142 -32.72 -3.42 -9.12
C ARG A 142 -33.94 -2.51 -9.31
N ASP A 143 -34.38 -1.85 -8.24
CA ASP A 143 -35.58 -1.03 -8.20
C ASP A 143 -35.29 0.42 -8.60
N ALA A 144 -34.01 0.79 -8.71
CA ALA A 144 -33.59 2.05 -9.30
C ALA A 144 -34.10 2.15 -10.75
N PRO A 145 -34.90 3.19 -11.08
CA PRO A 145 -35.36 3.40 -12.45
C PRO A 145 -34.15 3.69 -13.34
N THR A 146 -34.00 2.90 -14.40
CA THR A 146 -32.96 3.14 -15.40
C THR A 146 -33.29 4.44 -16.14
N VAL A 147 -32.52 5.49 -15.89
CA VAL A 147 -32.63 6.76 -16.62
C VAL A 147 -31.71 6.67 -17.83
N GLU A 148 -32.30 6.37 -18.98
CA GLU A 148 -31.63 6.56 -20.26
C GLU A 148 -31.60 8.07 -20.57
N LEU A 149 -30.41 8.66 -20.53
CA LEU A 149 -30.19 10.01 -21.02
C LEU A 149 -30.37 9.99 -22.54
N LEU A 150 -31.55 10.43 -22.99
CA LEU A 150 -31.79 10.77 -24.39
C LEU A 150 -30.94 12.00 -24.72
N ASP A 151 -29.66 11.79 -25.07
CA ASP A 151 -29.07 12.59 -26.13
C ASP A 151 -29.98 12.43 -27.35
N ALA A 152 -30.33 13.54 -27.99
CA ALA A 152 -31.36 13.63 -29.03
C ALA A 152 -31.05 12.86 -30.33
N GLU A 153 -30.23 11.80 -30.29
CA GLU A 153 -29.76 11.05 -31.45
C GLU A 153 -29.67 9.52 -31.26
N MET A 154 -30.19 8.94 -30.18
CA MET A 154 -30.28 7.48 -30.09
C MET A 154 -31.63 7.00 -29.55
N VAL A 155 -32.61 6.98 -30.44
CA VAL A 155 -33.79 6.11 -30.32
C VAL A 155 -33.75 5.10 -31.47
N ALA A 156 -33.98 3.84 -31.11
CA ALA A 156 -34.26 2.68 -31.95
C ALA A 156 -33.07 2.03 -32.68
N ASP A 157 -32.66 0.86 -32.19
CA ASP A 157 -32.97 -0.45 -32.80
C ASP A 157 -33.07 -0.50 -34.34
N SER A 158 -32.17 0.22 -35.00
CA SER A 158 -31.81 0.04 -36.39
C SER A 158 -30.66 -0.95 -36.41
N PRO A 159 -30.51 -1.83 -37.41
CA PRO A 159 -29.23 -2.48 -37.64
C PRO A 159 -28.27 -1.36 -38.02
N GLN A 160 -27.62 -0.76 -37.02
CA GLN A 160 -26.51 0.15 -37.19
C GLN A 160 -25.42 -0.73 -37.76
N VAL A 161 -25.43 -0.86 -39.08
CA VAL A 161 -24.50 -1.71 -39.82
C VAL A 161 -23.13 -1.35 -39.31
N ASP A 162 -22.50 -2.30 -38.58
CA ASP A 162 -21.24 -2.05 -37.90
C ASP A 162 -20.32 -1.37 -38.88
N ARG A 163 -19.78 -0.19 -38.53
CA ARG A 163 -18.93 0.58 -39.45
C ARG A 163 -17.82 -0.28 -40.05
N LEU A 164 -17.33 -1.26 -39.28
CA LEU A 164 -16.38 -2.27 -39.74
C LEU A 164 -16.93 -3.13 -40.89
N THR A 165 -18.17 -3.60 -40.82
CA THR A 165 -18.80 -4.39 -41.88
C THR A 165 -19.00 -3.59 -43.16
N VAL A 166 -19.35 -2.30 -43.04
CA VAL A 166 -19.44 -1.38 -44.19
C VAL A 166 -18.09 -1.26 -44.90
N VAL A 167 -17.02 -1.00 -44.12
CA VAL A 167 -15.65 -0.87 -44.62
C VAL A 167 -15.18 -2.18 -45.26
N GLU A 168 -15.48 -3.34 -44.66
CA GLU A 168 -15.09 -4.65 -45.20
C GLU A 168 -15.82 -5.01 -46.50
N ASN A 169 -17.10 -4.67 -46.62
CA ASN A 169 -17.87 -4.86 -47.85
C ASN A 169 -17.31 -3.98 -48.98
N ARG A 170 -16.97 -2.73 -48.68
CA ARG A 170 -16.37 -1.82 -49.67
C ARG A 170 -14.98 -2.29 -50.12
N LEU A 171 -14.15 -2.76 -49.20
CA LEU A 171 -12.85 -3.37 -49.52
C LEU A 171 -12.99 -4.63 -50.38
N ARG A 172 -14.05 -5.42 -50.21
CA ARG A 172 -14.32 -6.62 -51.02
C ARG A 172 -14.71 -6.27 -52.46
N GLU A 173 -15.38 -5.15 -52.67
CA GLU A 173 -15.77 -4.64 -53.99
C GLU A 173 -14.61 -3.98 -54.74
N LEU A 174 -13.80 -3.17 -54.06
CA LEU A 174 -12.74 -2.37 -54.70
C LEU A 174 -11.46 -3.17 -55.02
N LYS A 175 -11.12 -4.19 -54.23
CA LYS A 175 -9.95 -5.06 -54.49
C LYS A 175 -9.94 -5.71 -55.88
N PRO A 176 -11.01 -6.41 -56.33
CA PRO A 176 -11.02 -7.00 -57.66
C PRO A 176 -10.97 -5.94 -58.78
N GLN A 177 -11.55 -4.76 -58.57
CA GLN A 177 -11.47 -3.65 -59.54
C GLN A 177 -10.05 -3.12 -59.68
N TYR A 178 -9.32 -2.98 -58.57
CA TYR A 178 -7.91 -2.61 -58.57
C TYR A 178 -7.03 -3.66 -59.27
N GLU A 179 -7.27 -4.95 -59.04
CA GLU A 179 -6.54 -6.03 -59.72
C GLU A 179 -6.83 -6.08 -61.22
N ALA A 180 -8.09 -5.86 -61.62
CA ALA A 180 -8.48 -5.78 -63.03
C ALA A 180 -7.84 -4.58 -63.73
N ALA A 181 -7.85 -3.39 -63.10
CA ALA A 181 -7.17 -2.19 -63.59
C ALA A 181 -5.64 -2.37 -63.69
N LYS A 182 -5.06 -3.10 -62.73
CA LYS A 182 -3.63 -3.45 -62.74
C LYS A 182 -3.30 -4.43 -63.88
N ALA A 183 -4.19 -5.38 -64.17
CA ALA A 183 -4.02 -6.34 -65.25
C ALA A 183 -4.22 -5.71 -66.64
N SER A 184 -5.13 -4.74 -66.77
CA SER A 184 -5.37 -4.00 -68.01
C SER A 184 -4.38 -2.84 -68.24
N GLY A 185 -3.59 -2.47 -67.22
CA GLY A 185 -2.62 -1.37 -67.30
C GLY A 185 -3.28 0.02 -67.31
N ASP A 186 -4.52 0.11 -66.85
CA ASP A 186 -5.28 1.36 -66.86
C ASP A 186 -4.84 2.27 -65.70
N ALA A 187 -3.88 3.14 -66.00
CA ALA A 187 -3.27 4.04 -65.02
C ALA A 187 -4.29 5.02 -64.41
N ALA A 188 -5.28 5.47 -65.20
CA ALA A 188 -6.26 6.45 -64.74
C ALA A 188 -7.15 5.87 -63.62
N THR A 189 -7.60 4.62 -63.76
CA THR A 189 -8.41 3.95 -62.74
C THR A 189 -7.58 3.55 -61.52
N LEU A 190 -6.33 3.13 -61.70
CA LEU A 190 -5.42 2.85 -60.57
C LEU A 190 -5.13 4.08 -59.71
N ASP A 191 -4.94 5.25 -60.31
CA ASP A 191 -4.68 6.48 -59.57
C ASP A 191 -5.88 6.92 -58.73
N THR A 192 -7.11 6.58 -59.16
CA THR A 192 -8.33 6.81 -58.36
C THR A 192 -8.54 5.78 -57.24
N LEU A 193 -8.24 4.50 -57.48
CA LEU A 193 -8.53 3.41 -56.54
C LEU A 193 -7.49 3.29 -55.41
N ARG A 194 -6.22 3.66 -55.65
CA ARG A 194 -5.15 3.60 -54.64
C ARG A 194 -5.44 4.40 -53.37
N PRO A 195 -5.84 5.70 -53.43
CA PRO A 195 -6.14 6.46 -52.22
C PRO A 195 -7.37 5.93 -51.48
N GLU A 196 -8.44 5.53 -52.20
CA GLU A 196 -9.67 4.99 -51.58
C GLU A 196 -9.42 3.67 -50.85
N LEU A 197 -8.60 2.77 -51.42
CA LEU A 197 -8.21 1.54 -50.74
C LEU A 197 -7.35 1.80 -49.51
N ARG A 198 -6.47 2.81 -49.54
CA ARG A 198 -5.60 3.15 -48.42
C ARG A 198 -6.40 3.69 -47.23
N THR A 199 -7.33 4.61 -47.47
CA THR A 199 -8.21 5.15 -46.41
C THR A 199 -9.05 4.06 -45.77
N LEU A 200 -9.67 3.18 -46.58
CA LEU A 200 -10.47 2.07 -46.08
C LEU A 200 -9.64 1.04 -45.30
N MET A 201 -8.38 0.82 -45.67
CA MET A 201 -7.48 -0.05 -44.90
C MET A 201 -7.08 0.55 -43.55
N GLU A 202 -6.89 1.87 -43.47
CA GLU A 202 -6.61 2.59 -42.22
C GLU A 202 -7.84 2.60 -41.30
N GLU A 203 -9.04 2.85 -41.84
CA GLU A 203 -10.31 2.75 -41.12
C GLU A 203 -10.56 1.31 -40.62
N ARG A 204 -10.32 0.30 -41.45
CA ARG A 204 -10.43 -1.10 -41.01
C ARG A 204 -9.46 -1.41 -39.88
N ARG A 205 -8.23 -0.88 -39.94
CA ARG A 205 -7.20 -1.12 -38.92
C ARG A 205 -7.56 -0.46 -37.59
N THR A 206 -8.08 0.77 -37.62
CA THR A 206 -8.55 1.48 -36.43
C THR A 206 -9.77 0.80 -35.82
N LEU A 207 -10.72 0.37 -36.65
CA LEU A 207 -11.93 -0.35 -36.20
C LEU A 207 -11.66 -1.79 -35.74
N ARG A 208 -10.65 -2.48 -36.28
CA ARG A 208 -10.26 -3.84 -35.84
C ARG A 208 -9.38 -3.85 -34.58
N GLY A 209 -8.91 -2.69 -34.11
CA GLY A 209 -8.19 -2.60 -32.84
C GLY A 209 -6.89 -3.39 -32.76
N THR A 210 -6.24 -3.71 -33.89
CA THR A 210 -4.90 -4.34 -33.86
C THR A 210 -3.82 -3.25 -33.91
N PRO A 211 -3.09 -3.00 -32.79
CA PRO A 211 -2.05 -1.99 -32.78
C PRO A 211 -0.82 -2.54 -33.51
N THR A 212 -0.50 -1.98 -34.67
CA THR A 212 0.88 -1.93 -35.14
C THR A 212 1.24 -0.49 -35.45
N ALA A 213 2.29 -0.05 -34.77
CA ALA A 213 2.98 1.21 -34.96
C ALA A 213 3.51 1.37 -36.40
N ALA A 214 3.38 2.57 -36.97
CA ALA A 214 4.42 3.28 -37.72
C ALA A 214 3.88 4.60 -38.33
N VAL A 215 4.20 5.69 -37.63
CA VAL A 215 4.71 7.01 -38.11
C VAL A 215 4.31 7.50 -39.51
N ALA A 216 3.59 8.63 -39.56
CA ALA A 216 3.87 9.77 -40.42
C ALA A 216 3.15 11.04 -39.91
N ALA A 217 3.93 11.98 -39.36
CA ALA A 217 3.52 13.36 -39.12
C ALA A 217 3.32 14.10 -40.48
N PRO A 218 2.71 15.30 -40.60
CA PRO A 218 3.06 16.44 -39.74
C PRO A 218 1.98 17.51 -39.44
N VAL A 219 2.32 18.31 -38.42
CA VAL A 219 1.84 19.68 -38.09
C VAL A 219 0.39 19.86 -37.62
N ALA A 220 0.17 19.63 -36.34
CA ALA A 220 -0.64 20.53 -35.51
C ALA A 220 -0.10 20.43 -34.09
N VAL A 221 0.34 21.56 -33.53
CA VAL A 221 0.81 21.74 -32.15
C VAL A 221 -0.14 21.04 -31.15
N PRO A 222 0.28 19.95 -30.47
CA PRO A 222 -0.52 19.36 -29.41
C PRO A 222 0.19 19.47 -28.06
N VAL A 223 -0.53 20.01 -27.09
CA VAL A 223 -0.23 19.84 -25.66
C VAL A 223 -0.20 18.33 -25.38
N ALA A 224 0.87 17.92 -24.71
CA ALA A 224 1.32 16.55 -24.55
C ALA A 224 0.24 15.59 -24.03
N ALA A 225 -0.07 14.57 -24.84
CA ALA A 225 -0.49 13.28 -24.34
C ALA A 225 0.71 12.33 -24.50
N PRO A 226 1.27 11.75 -23.43
CA PRO A 226 2.31 10.74 -23.58
C PRO A 226 1.69 9.45 -24.14
N VAL A 227 2.16 9.13 -25.34
CA VAL A 227 2.33 7.80 -25.93
C VAL A 227 2.51 6.69 -24.91
N ALA A 228 2.04 5.48 -25.25
CA ALA A 228 2.39 4.21 -24.61
C ALA A 228 3.92 4.11 -24.40
N GLY A 229 4.34 4.57 -23.24
CA GLY A 229 5.70 4.88 -22.86
C GLY A 229 5.79 4.73 -21.37
N ASP A 230 7.01 4.56 -20.91
CA ASP A 230 7.35 4.42 -19.50
C ASP A 230 6.63 5.49 -18.65
N GLU A 231 5.67 5.09 -17.81
CA GLU A 231 4.88 5.97 -16.94
C GLU A 231 5.64 6.31 -15.64
N PHE A 232 6.79 5.67 -15.42
CA PHE A 232 7.64 5.87 -14.25
C PHE A 232 8.18 7.31 -14.09
N PRO A 233 8.58 8.04 -15.16
CA PRO A 233 8.94 9.46 -15.04
C PRO A 233 7.79 10.35 -14.56
N ASP A 234 6.56 10.06 -14.99
CA ASP A 234 5.38 10.80 -14.52
C ASP A 234 5.13 10.54 -13.04
N PHE A 235 5.40 9.32 -12.57
CA PHE A 235 5.35 8.98 -11.15
C PHE A 235 6.41 9.68 -10.32
N VAL A 236 7.65 9.75 -10.80
CA VAL A 236 8.71 10.49 -10.11
C VAL A 236 8.34 11.97 -9.98
N ASN A 237 7.70 12.57 -10.99
CA ASN A 237 7.20 13.95 -10.91
C ASN A 237 6.07 14.10 -9.88
N ILE A 238 5.18 13.12 -9.76
CA ILE A 238 4.12 13.13 -8.73
C ILE A 238 4.75 13.04 -7.33
N VAL A 239 5.74 12.17 -7.14
CA VAL A 239 6.45 12.01 -5.86
C VAL A 239 7.21 13.28 -5.50
N ASP A 240 7.85 13.94 -6.46
CA ASP A 240 8.51 15.24 -6.27
C ASP A 240 7.53 16.34 -5.84
N HIS A 241 6.35 16.41 -6.49
CA HIS A 241 5.29 17.33 -6.09
C HIS A 241 4.77 17.01 -4.68
N LEU A 242 4.57 15.72 -4.36
CA LEU A 242 4.09 15.26 -3.05
C LEU A 242 5.06 15.65 -1.93
N LEU A 243 6.37 15.43 -2.15
CA LEU A 243 7.45 15.84 -1.25
C LEU A 243 7.55 17.36 -1.09
N GLY A 244 7.21 18.13 -2.13
CA GLY A 244 7.31 19.58 -2.14
C GLY A 244 6.10 20.35 -1.61
N THR A 245 4.91 19.73 -1.54
CA THR A 245 3.66 20.45 -1.24
C THR A 245 2.83 19.85 -0.12
N ASP A 246 2.75 18.52 -0.05
CA ASP A 246 1.77 17.84 0.81
C ASP A 246 2.42 17.19 2.05
N LEU A 247 3.76 17.08 2.10
CA LEU A 247 4.48 16.58 3.27
C LEU A 247 4.86 17.69 4.27
N PRO A 248 4.73 17.45 5.58
CA PRO A 248 5.25 18.37 6.60
C PRO A 248 6.78 18.41 6.60
N GLU A 249 7.36 19.60 6.87
CA GLU A 249 8.82 19.82 6.86
C GLU A 249 9.61 18.85 7.75
N ALA A 250 9.00 18.37 8.84
CA ALA A 250 9.60 17.38 9.72
C ALA A 250 9.82 16.02 9.02
N SER A 251 8.87 15.56 8.22
CA SER A 251 8.96 14.30 7.47
C SER A 251 9.90 14.45 6.27
N VAL A 252 9.90 15.62 5.62
CA VAL A 252 10.86 15.92 4.54
C VAL A 252 12.29 15.94 5.09
N ASN A 253 12.54 16.59 6.23
CA ASN A 253 13.87 16.58 6.85
C ASN A 253 14.31 15.19 7.29
N ALA A 254 13.42 14.40 7.88
CA ALA A 254 13.70 13.00 8.23
C ALA A 254 14.05 12.16 6.99
N PHE A 255 13.38 12.41 5.86
CA PHE A 255 13.69 11.77 4.59
C PHE A 255 15.03 12.22 4.00
N LEU A 256 15.34 13.53 4.04
CA LEU A 256 16.63 14.07 3.58
C LEU A 256 17.83 13.54 4.38
N GLU A 257 17.64 13.24 5.66
CA GLU A 257 18.65 12.59 6.51
C GLU A 257 18.72 11.06 6.31
N SER A 258 17.76 10.48 5.60
CA SER A 258 17.67 9.04 5.37
C SER A 258 18.65 8.57 4.28
N PRO A 259 19.12 7.32 4.35
CA PRO A 259 19.96 6.73 3.30
C PRO A 259 19.21 6.58 1.96
N ASP A 260 17.87 6.64 1.98
CA ASP A 260 17.02 6.47 0.81
C ASP A 260 17.00 7.71 -0.08
N PHE A 261 17.37 8.88 0.47
CA PHE A 261 17.54 10.10 -0.31
C PHE A 261 18.56 9.95 -1.45
N GLY A 262 19.62 9.14 -1.26
CA GLY A 262 20.58 8.86 -2.32
C GLY A 262 20.00 8.07 -3.49
N LEU A 263 19.01 7.21 -3.21
CA LEU A 263 18.26 6.48 -4.23
C LEU A 263 17.28 7.41 -4.95
N TYR A 264 16.60 8.29 -4.20
CA TYR A 264 15.75 9.34 -4.73
C TYR A 264 16.50 10.30 -5.65
N GLU A 265 17.68 10.80 -5.27
CA GLU A 265 18.46 11.73 -6.09
C GLU A 265 18.95 11.06 -7.39
N ARG A 266 19.33 9.78 -7.32
CA ARG A 266 19.78 9.01 -8.48
C ARG A 266 18.66 8.74 -9.47
N VAL A 267 17.49 8.32 -8.98
CA VAL A 267 16.32 8.02 -9.82
C VAL A 267 15.65 9.31 -10.31
N GLY A 268 15.59 10.35 -9.48
CA GLY A 268 15.05 11.67 -9.81
C GLY A 268 15.84 12.40 -10.91
N ARG A 269 17.17 12.25 -10.95
CA ARG A 269 18.00 12.84 -12.03
C ARG A 269 17.79 12.18 -13.39
N ASN A 270 17.44 10.90 -13.42
CA ASN A 270 17.24 10.17 -14.67
C ASN A 270 16.21 9.02 -14.52
N PRO A 271 14.92 9.34 -14.44
CA PRO A 271 13.88 8.34 -14.24
C PRO A 271 13.78 7.35 -15.41
N SER A 272 14.01 7.83 -16.63
CA SER A 272 13.98 7.04 -17.86
C SER A 272 15.12 6.02 -17.96
N GLY A 273 16.23 6.26 -17.25
CA GLY A 273 17.43 5.41 -17.27
C GLY A 273 17.56 4.46 -16.07
N ALA A 274 16.65 4.52 -15.11
CA ALA A 274 16.65 3.64 -13.93
C ALA A 274 16.29 2.20 -14.31
N ASN A 275 17.03 1.23 -13.77
CA ASN A 275 16.74 -0.19 -13.97
C ASN A 275 15.51 -0.62 -13.16
N HIS A 276 14.94 -1.78 -13.48
CA HIS A 276 13.75 -2.30 -12.78
C HIS A 276 13.95 -2.41 -11.26
N ASP A 277 15.12 -2.87 -10.81
CA ASP A 277 15.46 -2.98 -9.38
C ASP A 277 15.54 -1.62 -8.67
N ASP A 278 16.03 -0.57 -9.35
CA ASP A 278 16.07 0.78 -8.79
C ASP A 278 14.65 1.38 -8.69
N ARG A 279 13.77 1.03 -9.65
CA ARG A 279 12.38 1.49 -9.69
C ARG A 279 11.52 0.85 -8.61
N SER A 280 11.69 -0.45 -8.36
CA SER A 280 11.00 -1.14 -7.27
C SER A 280 11.50 -0.68 -5.90
N ALA A 281 12.81 -0.47 -5.73
CA ALA A 281 13.37 0.11 -4.51
C ALA A 281 12.86 1.55 -4.28
N PHE A 282 12.73 2.35 -5.34
CA PHE A 282 12.16 3.70 -5.26
C PHE A 282 10.67 3.66 -4.90
N PHE A 283 9.90 2.74 -5.49
CA PHE A 283 8.50 2.58 -5.15
C PHE A 283 8.31 2.16 -3.67
N ALA A 284 9.10 1.20 -3.19
CA ALA A 284 9.04 0.76 -1.79
C ALA A 284 9.39 1.88 -0.80
N MET A 285 10.39 2.70 -1.12
CA MET A 285 10.73 3.90 -0.34
C MET A 285 9.56 4.88 -0.29
N VAL A 286 8.93 5.14 -1.44
CA VAL A 286 7.78 6.04 -1.56
C VAL A 286 6.56 5.47 -0.81
N ASP A 287 6.31 4.17 -0.86
CA ASP A 287 5.23 3.50 -0.12
C ASP A 287 5.39 3.66 1.41
N VAL A 288 6.60 3.47 1.94
CA VAL A 288 6.88 3.72 3.36
C VAL A 288 6.65 5.19 3.71
N LEU A 289 7.12 6.12 2.87
CA LEU A 289 6.92 7.55 3.07
C LEU A 289 5.44 7.94 3.06
N LEU A 290 4.63 7.35 2.17
CA LEU A 290 3.18 7.53 2.16
C LEU A 290 2.50 6.91 3.38
N GLY A 291 3.02 5.80 3.89
CA GLY A 291 2.53 5.14 5.11
C GLY A 291 2.81 5.92 6.40
N ASP A 292 3.88 6.73 6.43
CA ASP A 292 4.25 7.57 7.57
C ASP A 292 3.55 8.95 7.58
N MET A 293 2.72 9.24 6.56
CA MET A 293 1.96 10.48 6.49
C MET A 293 0.71 10.48 7.38
N PRO A 294 0.23 11.65 7.84
CA PRO A 294 -1.04 11.75 8.55
C PRO A 294 -2.21 11.36 7.65
N ASP A 295 -3.23 10.73 8.24
CA ASP A 295 -4.41 10.20 7.53
C ASP A 295 -5.09 11.24 6.62
N ASP A 296 -5.10 12.52 7.01
CA ASP A 296 -5.68 13.60 6.23
C ASP A 296 -4.94 13.84 4.90
N ALA A 297 -3.61 13.74 4.90
CA ALA A 297 -2.77 13.87 3.69
C ALA A 297 -2.88 12.63 2.80
N ILE A 298 -2.95 11.44 3.40
CA ILE A 298 -3.18 10.19 2.67
C ILE A 298 -4.54 10.23 1.97
N ASN A 299 -5.60 10.65 2.65
CA ASN A 299 -6.94 10.76 2.06
C ASN A 299 -7.01 11.79 0.93
N ALA A 300 -6.29 12.92 1.05
CA ALA A 300 -6.18 13.91 -0.01
C ALA A 300 -5.45 13.35 -1.25
N PHE A 301 -4.38 12.58 -1.03
CA PHE A 301 -3.63 11.94 -2.11
C PHE A 301 -4.44 10.85 -2.81
N VAL A 302 -5.07 9.94 -2.05
CA VAL A 302 -5.89 8.83 -2.57
C VAL A 302 -7.12 9.32 -3.32
N GLY A 303 -7.72 10.44 -2.89
CA GLY A 303 -8.82 11.10 -3.59
C GLY A 303 -8.40 11.86 -4.86
N GLY A 304 -7.09 11.99 -5.11
CA GLY A 304 -6.55 12.77 -6.22
C GLY A 304 -6.38 11.97 -7.52
N PRO A 305 -6.25 12.67 -8.67
CA PRO A 305 -5.99 12.03 -9.97
C PRO A 305 -4.63 11.31 -10.03
N ASN A 306 -3.70 11.67 -9.13
CA ASN A 306 -2.36 11.11 -9.03
C ASN A 306 -2.33 9.68 -8.46
N PHE A 307 -3.36 9.29 -7.69
CA PHE A 307 -3.45 7.96 -7.10
C PHE A 307 -3.62 6.87 -8.15
N ALA A 308 -4.33 7.16 -9.25
CA ALA A 308 -4.52 6.20 -10.34
C ALA A 308 -3.19 5.79 -11.00
N LEU A 309 -2.24 6.72 -11.12
CA LEU A 309 -0.90 6.45 -11.65
C LEU A 309 -0.05 5.67 -10.62
N TYR A 310 -0.10 6.09 -9.35
CA TYR A 310 0.55 5.38 -8.24
C TYR A 310 0.10 3.91 -8.16
N SER A 311 -1.22 3.64 -8.23
CA SER A 311 -1.76 2.27 -8.17
C SER A 311 -1.30 1.41 -9.33
N ARG A 312 -1.28 1.95 -10.55
CA ARG A 312 -0.85 1.23 -11.76
C ARG A 312 0.64 0.88 -11.72
N ILE A 313 1.45 1.78 -11.19
CA ILE A 313 2.90 1.56 -11.02
C ILE A 313 3.16 0.61 -9.86
N GLY A 314 2.38 0.70 -8.78
CA GLY A 314 2.39 -0.28 -7.69
C GLY A 314 2.10 -1.70 -8.19
N GLU A 315 1.09 -1.90 -9.04
CA GLU A 315 0.82 -3.21 -9.65
C GLU A 315 2.00 -3.76 -10.48
N THR A 316 2.87 -2.89 -10.98
CA THR A 316 4.01 -3.25 -11.83
C THR A 316 5.29 -3.48 -11.02
N TYR A 317 5.46 -2.80 -9.87
CA TYR A 317 6.71 -2.73 -9.12
C TYR A 317 6.58 -3.08 -7.62
N SER A 318 5.40 -3.50 -7.14
CA SER A 318 5.12 -4.01 -5.77
C SER A 318 5.64 -5.42 -5.52
#